data_AF-A0A662HVL7-F1
#
_entry.id   AF-A0A662HVL7-F1
#
_cell.length_a   1.000
_cell.length_b   1.000
_cell.length_c   1.000
_cell.angle_alpha   90.00
_cell.angle_beta   90.00
_cell.angle_gamma   90.00
#
_symmetry.space_group_name_H-M   'P 1'
#
loop_
_entity.id
_entity.type
_entity.pdbx_description
1 polymer ?
#
loop_
_entity_poly.entity_id
_entity_poly.type
_entity_poly.pdbx_seq_one_letter_code
_entity_poly.pdbx_strand_id
1 'polypeptide(L)'
;KVYEVFPGGTQDVLGLPRKKKGKHWLLSGLRNLGIKGLSEECSLDELDAATAALTIVLYVKGLAEKVEGENCLILLPRPEARNKLQSNSRA
;
A
#
# COMPACT_ATOMS: atom_id res chain seq x y z
N LYS A 1 -15.91 5.69 9.93
CA LYS A 1 -16.28 4.65 8.94
C LYS A 1 -15.18 3.62 8.90
N VAL A 2 -15.49 2.33 8.91
CA VAL A 2 -14.51 1.24 8.85
C VAL A 2 -14.34 0.81 7.40
N TYR A 3 -13.10 0.54 7.00
CA TYR A 3 -12.74 0.06 5.67
C TYR A 3 -11.87 -1.17 5.80
N GLU A 4 -12.26 -2.24 5.12
CA GLU A 4 -11.46 -3.45 4.99
C GLU A 4 -10.41 -3.26 3.89
N VAL A 5 -9.19 -3.71 4.17
CA VAL A 5 -8.05 -3.57 3.26
C VAL A 5 -7.29 -4.89 3.20
N PHE A 6 -6.77 -5.20 2.02
CA PHE A 6 -5.84 -6.31 1.83
C PHE A 6 -4.43 -5.78 1.50
N PRO A 7 -3.53 -5.64 2.50
CA PRO A 7 -2.20 -5.04 2.32
C PRO A 7 -1.37 -5.71 1.23
N GLY A 8 -1.43 -7.04 1.14
CA GLY A 8 -0.73 -7.80 0.11
C GLY A 8 -1.17 -7.43 -1.31
N GLY A 9 -2.46 -7.16 -1.53
CA GLY A 9 -2.98 -6.72 -2.83
C GLY A 9 -2.52 -5.30 -3.17
N THR A 10 -2.51 -4.40 -2.18
CA THR A 10 -1.91 -3.06 -2.35
C THR A 10 -0.43 -3.14 -2.73
N GLN A 11 0.33 -4.02 -2.06
CA GLN A 11 1.73 -4.26 -2.39
C GLN A 11 1.89 -4.70 -3.86
N ASP A 12 1.06 -5.62 -4.33
CA ASP A 12 1.14 -6.08 -5.73
C ASP A 12 0.84 -4.97 -6.73
N VAL A 13 -0.26 -4.22 -6.55
CA VAL A 13 -0.66 -3.17 -7.48
C VAL A 13 0.41 -2.07 -7.56
N LEU A 14 0.98 -1.70 -6.40
CA LEU A 14 2.03 -0.68 -6.34
C LEU A 14 3.42 -1.19 -6.74
N GLY A 15 3.58 -2.50 -6.95
CA GLY A 15 4.86 -3.12 -7.29
C GLY A 15 5.84 -3.22 -6.12
N LEU A 16 5.34 -3.21 -4.89
CA LEU A 16 6.12 -3.39 -3.68
C LEU A 16 6.41 -4.89 -3.44
N PRO A 17 7.61 -5.25 -2.95
CA PRO A 17 7.88 -6.59 -2.48
C PRO A 17 6.94 -6.97 -1.33
N ARG A 18 6.22 -8.09 -1.46
CA ARG A 18 5.40 -8.60 -0.35
C ARG A 18 6.25 -8.99 0.84
N LYS A 19 5.67 -8.97 2.06
CA LYS A 19 6.36 -9.36 3.30
C LYS A 19 7.09 -10.70 3.26
N LYS A 20 6.56 -11.70 2.53
CA LYS A 20 7.19 -13.03 2.36
C LYS A 20 8.55 -12.98 1.64
N LYS A 21 8.84 -11.93 0.88
CA LYS A 21 10.12 -11.73 0.17
C LYS A 21 11.18 -11.05 1.04
N GLY A 22 10.82 -10.58 2.24
CA GLY A 22 11.74 -10.00 3.22
C GLY A 22 11.31 -8.61 3.68
N LYS A 23 11.40 -8.39 4.99
CA LYS A 23 11.02 -7.14 5.69
C LYS A 23 11.70 -5.90 5.12
N HIS A 24 13.01 -5.97 4.92
CA HIS A 24 13.82 -4.85 4.47
C HIS A 24 13.42 -4.35 3.06
N TRP A 25 12.99 -5.25 2.19
CA TRP A 25 12.55 -4.91 0.83
C TRP A 25 11.22 -4.16 0.83
N LEU A 26 10.26 -4.59 1.65
CA LEU A 26 8.99 -3.87 1.82
C LEU A 26 9.22 -2.49 2.45
N LEU A 27 10.03 -2.41 3.52
CA LEU A 27 10.38 -1.15 4.17
C LEU A 27 11.01 -0.15 3.17
N SER A 28 12.01 -0.61 2.41
CA SER A 28 12.67 0.22 1.39
C SER A 28 11.68 0.68 0.31
N GLY A 29 10.80 -0.20 -0.14
CA GLY A 29 9.75 0.16 -1.10
C GLY A 29 8.80 1.23 -0.58
N LEU A 30 8.32 1.10 0.66
CA LEU A 30 7.44 2.10 1.29
C LEU A 30 8.14 3.45 1.49
N ARG A 31 9.42 3.45 1.89
CA ARG A 31 10.23 4.68 1.99
C ARG A 31 10.44 5.35 0.64
N ASN A 32 10.68 4.58 -0.43
CA ASN A 32 10.84 5.11 -1.79
C ASN A 32 9.55 5.75 -2.34
N LEU A 33 8.39 5.35 -1.82
CA LEU A 33 7.11 6.01 -2.08
C LEU A 33 6.90 7.29 -1.25
N GLY A 34 7.88 7.68 -0.43
CA GLY A 34 7.86 8.89 0.40
C GLY A 34 7.19 8.71 1.76
N ILE A 35 6.91 7.48 2.21
CA ILE A 35 6.36 7.23 3.54
C ILE A 35 7.44 7.47 4.60
N LYS A 36 7.16 8.40 5.51
CA LYS A 36 8.05 8.80 6.61
C LYS A 36 7.67 8.08 7.90
N GLY A 37 8.60 8.04 8.86
CA GLY A 37 8.36 7.48 10.19
C GLY A 37 8.54 5.96 10.32
N LEU A 38 8.89 5.27 9.24
CA LEU A 38 9.24 3.85 9.28
C LEU A 38 10.72 3.66 9.61
N SER A 39 11.05 2.79 10.57
CA SER A 39 12.41 2.43 10.98
C SER A 39 12.73 0.98 10.63
N GLU A 40 14.01 0.57 10.74
CA GLU A 40 14.39 -0.85 10.59
C GLU A 40 13.82 -1.74 11.71
N GLU A 41 13.42 -1.14 12.84
CA GLU A 41 12.78 -1.83 13.96
C GLU A 41 11.34 -2.23 13.68
N CYS A 42 10.68 -1.61 12.70
CA CYS A 42 9.31 -1.96 12.33
C CYS A 42 9.21 -3.47 12.04
N SER A 43 8.19 -4.08 12.63
CA SER A 43 7.73 -5.43 12.38
C SER A 43 7.01 -5.53 11.03
N LEU A 44 6.82 -6.76 10.52
CA LEU A 44 6.07 -6.98 9.29
C LEU A 44 4.62 -6.48 9.40
N ASP A 45 4.01 -6.60 10.58
CA ASP A 45 2.63 -6.17 10.79
C ASP A 45 2.52 -4.64 10.82
N GLU A 46 3.51 -3.92 11.35
CA GLU A 46 3.58 -2.46 11.25
C GLU A 46 3.77 -1.98 9.80
N LEU A 47 4.54 -2.70 8.98
CA LEU A 47 4.66 -2.40 7.56
C LEU A 47 3.36 -2.68 6.78
N ASP A 48 2.63 -3.73 7.14
CA ASP A 48 1.29 -3.99 6.60
C ASP A 48 0.29 -2.93 7.06
N ALA A 49 0.37 -2.45 8.30
CA ALA A 49 -0.46 -1.34 8.79
C ALA A 49 -0.19 -0.03 8.02
N ALA A 50 1.08 0.28 7.76
CA ALA A 50 1.46 1.41 6.91
C ALA A 50 0.94 1.25 5.47
N THR A 51 1.02 0.04 4.92
CA THR A 51 0.47 -0.30 3.60
C THR A 51 -1.06 -0.13 3.56
N ALA A 52 -1.76 -0.56 4.62
CA ALA A 52 -3.20 -0.39 4.74
C ALA A 52 -3.59 1.10 4.78
N ALA A 53 -2.88 1.88 5.60
CA ALA A 53 -3.07 3.33 5.67
C ALA A 53 -2.83 4.01 4.32
N LEU A 54 -1.78 3.62 3.59
CA LEU A 54 -1.52 4.10 2.23
C LEU A 54 -2.69 3.81 1.29
N THR A 55 -3.30 2.63 1.39
CA THR A 55 -4.47 2.25 0.58
C THR A 55 -5.63 3.22 0.80
N ILE A 56 -5.89 3.60 2.05
CA ILE A 56 -6.93 4.58 2.39
C ILE A 56 -6.59 5.97 1.85
N VAL A 57 -5.32 6.39 1.93
CA VAL A 57 -4.87 7.66 1.33
C VAL A 57 -5.12 7.67 -0.18
N LEU A 58 -4.85 6.57 -0.87
CA LEU A 58 -5.12 6.44 -2.30
C LEU A 58 -6.62 6.46 -2.60
N TYR A 59 -7.44 5.83 -1.75
CA TYR A 59 -8.90 5.87 -1.89
C TYR A 59 -9.45 7.29 -1.79
N VAL A 60 -9.00 8.05 -0.78
CA VAL A 60 -9.39 9.48 -0.62
C VAL A 60 -8.97 10.32 -1.83
N LYS A 61 -7.85 9.96 -2.48
CA LYS A 61 -7.37 10.59 -3.72
C LYS A 61 -8.05 10.09 -5.00
N GLY A 62 -9.03 9.19 -4.92
CA GLY A 62 -9.69 8.59 -6.08
C GLY A 62 -8.81 7.61 -6.88
N LEU A 63 -7.76 7.07 -6.25
CA LEU A 63 -6.78 6.14 -6.84
C LEU A 63 -6.90 4.72 -6.29
N ALA A 64 -7.94 4.44 -5.53
CA ALA A 64 -8.30 3.09 -5.09
C ALA A 64 -9.80 2.92 -5.23
N GLU A 65 -10.24 1.67 -5.29
CA GLU A 65 -11.64 1.32 -5.41
C GLU A 65 -12.02 0.16 -4.51
N LYS A 66 -13.33 0.01 -4.33
CA LYS A 66 -13.90 -1.11 -3.60
C LYS A 66 -14.01 -2.29 -4.56
N VAL A 67 -13.50 -3.42 -4.13
CA VAL A 67 -13.67 -4.70 -4.82
C VAL A 67 -14.59 -5.53 -3.96
N GLU A 68 -15.76 -5.83 -4.52
CA GLU A 68 -16.82 -6.61 -3.88
C GLU A 68 -16.71 -8.07 -4.33
N GLY A 69 -16.73 -8.98 -3.36
CA GLY A 69 -16.95 -10.40 -3.54
C GLY A 69 -18.25 -10.82 -2.86
N GLU A 70 -18.56 -12.11 -2.93
CA GLU A 70 -19.83 -12.67 -2.44
C GLU A 70 -20.17 -12.29 -0.98
N ASN A 71 -19.16 -12.24 -0.10
CA ASN A 71 -19.33 -11.91 1.32
C ASN A 71 -18.27 -10.93 1.85
N CYS A 72 -17.55 -10.23 0.96
CA CYS A 72 -16.46 -9.35 1.35
C CYS A 72 -16.38 -8.11 0.47
N LEU A 73 -15.90 -7.02 1.05
CA LEU A 73 -15.61 -5.79 0.33
C LEU A 73 -14.27 -5.31 0.81
N ILE A 74 -13.30 -5.18 -0.09
CA ILE A 74 -11.95 -4.69 0.24
C ILE A 74 -11.63 -3.46 -0.59
N LEU A 75 -10.80 -2.57 -0.07
CA LEU A 75 -10.20 -1.52 -0.88
C LEU A 75 -8.89 -2.01 -1.51
N LEU A 76 -8.74 -1.76 -2.81
CA LEU A 76 -7.51 -2.00 -3.56
C LEU A 76 -7.16 -0.77 -4.41
N PRO A 77 -5.87 -0.41 -4.52
CA PRO A 77 -5.43 0.61 -5.46
C PRO A 77 -5.78 0.23 -6.90
N ARG A 78 -6.03 1.24 -7.73
CA ARG A 78 -6.11 1.06 -9.18
C ARG A 78 -4.70 0.95 -9.77
N PRO A 79 -4.52 0.25 -10.91
CA PRO A 79 -3.23 0.20 -11.59
C PRO A 79 -2.60 1.59 -11.85
N GLU A 80 -3.41 2.61 -12.15
CA GLU A 80 -2.91 3.97 -12.38
C GLU A 80 -2.27 4.62 -11.15
N ALA A 81 -2.61 4.16 -9.93
CA ALA A 81 -2.04 4.68 -8.68
C ALA A 81 -0.52 4.54 -8.66
N ARG A 82 0.00 3.42 -9.20
CA ARG A 82 1.43 3.18 -9.33
C ARG A 82 2.11 4.24 -10.18
N ASN A 83 1.53 4.57 -11.33
CA ASN A 83 2.11 5.54 -12.26
C ASN A 83 2.16 6.94 -11.65
N LYS A 84 1.09 7.36 -10.96
CA LYS A 84 1.02 8.68 -10.30
C LYS A 84 1.98 8.80 -9.11
N LEU A 85 2.19 7.73 -8.35
CA LEU A 85 3.17 7.74 -7.26
C LEU A 85 4.60 7.84 -7.81
N GLN A 86 4.90 7.14 -8.90
CA GLN A 86 6.24 7.17 -9.52
C GLN A 86 6.55 8.49 -10.23
N SER A 87 5.55 9.17 -10.81
CA SER A 87 5.74 10.49 -11.41
C SER A 87 6.06 11.57 -10.35
N ASN A 88 5.47 11.46 -9.17
CA ASN A 88 5.67 12.42 -8.08
C ASN A 88 7.01 12.25 -7.34
N SER A 89 7.62 11.05 -7.38
CA SER A 89 8.97 10.83 -6.82
C SER A 89 10.10 11.33 -7.72
N ARG A 90 9.81 11.84 -8.93
CA ARG A 90 10.78 12.36 -9.91
C ARG A 90 10.77 13.89 -10.06
N ALA A 91 9.97 14.58 -9.26
CA ALA A 91 9.91 16.04 -9.17
C ALA A 91 10.56 16.52 -7.87
#